data_AF-A0A1M2ZC28-F1
#
_entry.id   AF-A0A1M2ZC28-F1
#
_cell.length_a   1.000
_cell.length_b   1.000
_cell.length_c   1.000
_cell.angle_alpha   90.00
_cell.angle_beta   90.00
_cell.angle_gamma   90.00
#
_symmetry.space_group_name_H-M   'P 1'
#
loop_
_entity.id
_entity.type
_entity.pdbx_description
1 polymer ?
#
loop_
_entity_poly.entity_id
_entity_poly.type
_entity_poly.pdbx_seq_one_letter_code
_entity_poly.pdbx_strand_id
1 'polypeptide(L)' 'MTAGLLAIFLGFLGVHNFYLGYFGKGLAQILITVFSLGFAAWISWIWAVVEGVLLLSGRKKTDSNGFPLR' A
#
# COMPACT_ATOMS: atom_id res chain seq x y z
N MET A 1 12.26 3.06 3.09
CA MET A 1 11.64 2.95 4.45
C MET A 1 10.40 3.83 4.61
N THR A 2 10.37 5.01 4.00
CA THR A 2 9.24 5.96 3.95
C THR A 2 7.91 5.34 3.49
N ALA A 3 7.94 4.46 2.50
CA ALA A 3 6.74 3.77 1.99
C ALA A 3 6.00 2.94 3.06
N GLY A 4 6.72 2.36 4.03
CA GLY A 4 6.12 1.59 5.13
C GLY A 4 5.42 2.48 6.15
N LEU A 5 5.98 3.66 6.46
CA LEU A 5 5.30 4.65 7.31
C LEU A 5 4.08 5.26 6.60
N LEU A 6 4.18 5.57 5.30
CA LEU A 6 3.05 6.04 4.49
C LEU A 6 1.92 5.01 4.44
N ALA A 7 2.25 3.72 4.36
CA ALA A 7 1.25 2.65 4.40
C ALA A 7 0.49 2.58 5.73
N ILE A 8 1.13 2.95 6.85
CA ILE A 8 0.49 2.91 8.18
C ILE A 8 -0.37 4.17 8.42
N PHE A 9 0.10 5.34 8.02
CA PHE A 9 -0.63 6.61 8.22
C PHE A 9 -1.70 6.88 7.15
N LEU A 10 -1.48 6.42 5.91
CA LEU A 10 -2.33 6.73 4.74
C LEU A 10 -2.72 5.46 3.95
N GLY A 11 -2.68 4.31 4.60
CA GLY A 11 -2.93 3.00 3.99
C GLY A 11 -4.33 2.79 3.44
N PHE A 12 -5.35 3.43 4.04
CA PHE A 12 -6.73 3.31 3.55
C PHE A 12 -6.88 3.82 2.10
N LEU A 13 -6.04 4.79 1.71
CA LEU A 13 -6.08 5.43 0.39
C LEU A 13 -5.20 4.69 -0.64
N GLY A 14 -4.34 3.77 -0.21
CA GLY A 14 -3.47 2.97 -1.11
C GLY A 14 -2.32 3.75 -1.76
N VAL A 15 -1.99 4.95 -1.29
CA VAL A 15 -0.93 5.81 -1.87
C VAL A 15 0.45 5.16 -1.83
N HIS A 16 0.72 4.33 -0.82
CA HIS A 16 2.01 3.63 -0.71
C HIS A 16 2.22 2.65 -1.87
N ASN A 17 1.16 2.05 -2.41
CA ASN A 17 1.26 1.17 -3.57
C ASN A 17 1.56 1.95 -4.86
N PHE A 18 1.04 3.16 -5.02
CA PHE A 18 1.44 4.07 -6.11
C PHE A 18 2.90 4.52 -5.98
N TYR A 19 3.34 4.80 -4.75
CA TYR A 19 4.73 5.16 -4.46
C TYR A 19 5.71 4.03 -4.77
N LEU A 20 5.26 2.77 -4.62
CA LEU A 20 6.02 1.56 -4.92
C LEU A 20 5.89 1.09 -6.38
N GLY A 21 5.36 1.93 -7.27
CA GLY A 21 5.13 1.60 -8.68
C GLY A 21 4.09 0.50 -8.92
N TYR A 22 3.42 -0.01 -7.87
CA TYR A 22 2.39 -1.04 -7.96
C TYR A 22 1.02 -0.44 -8.31
N PHE A 23 0.92 0.07 -9.53
CA PHE A 23 -0.28 0.73 -10.03
C PHE A 23 -1.53 -0.16 -9.96
N GLY A 24 -1.39 -1.46 -10.27
CA GLY A 24 -2.50 -2.42 -10.18
C GLY A 24 -3.02 -2.63 -8.75
N LYS A 25 -2.14 -2.62 -7.74
CA LYS A 25 -2.53 -2.80 -6.33
C LYS A 25 -3.16 -1.52 -5.76
N GLY A 26 -2.58 -0.35 -6.08
CA GLY A 26 -3.14 0.94 -5.70
C GLY A 26 -4.52 1.16 -6.32
N LEU A 27 -4.71 0.80 -7.59
CA LEU A 27 -5.99 0.87 -8.27
C LEU A 27 -7.03 -0.08 -7.64
N ALA A 28 -6.64 -1.29 -7.25
CA ALA A 28 -7.52 -2.21 -6.54
C ALA A 28 -8.00 -1.64 -5.19
N GLN A 29 -7.13 -0.98 -4.42
CA GLN A 29 -7.53 -0.34 -3.15
C GLN A 29 -8.48 0.85 -3.36
N ILE A 30 -8.29 1.63 -4.42
CA ILE A 30 -9.22 2.72 -4.79
C ILE A 30 -10.56 2.14 -5.25
N LEU A 31 -10.55 1.10 -6.09
CA LEU A 31 -11.78 0.43 -6.52
C LEU A 31 -12.56 -0.14 -5.33
N ILE A 32 -11.89 -0.77 -4.36
CA ILE A 32 -12.52 -1.30 -3.15
C ILE A 32 -13.18 -0.16 -2.33
N THR A 33 -12.48 0.94 -2.14
CA THR A 33 -12.98 2.08 -1.34
C THR A 33 -14.11 2.83 -2.05
N VAL A 34 -14.00 3.06 -3.36
CA VAL A 34 -15.02 3.74 -4.18
C VAL A 34 -16.27 2.88 -4.35
N PHE A 35 -16.11 1.60 -4.71
CA PHE A 35 -17.24 0.70 -4.97
C PHE A 35 -17.97 0.32 -3.68
N SER A 36 -17.26 0.31 -2.55
CA SER A 36 -17.87 0.06 -1.24
C SER A 36 -18.32 1.34 -0.53
N LEU A 37 -18.25 2.54 -1.15
CA LEU A 37 -18.58 3.82 -0.50
C LEU A 37 -17.86 4.01 0.86
N GLY A 38 -16.65 3.45 1.01
CA GLY A 38 -15.89 3.46 2.26
C GLY A 38 -16.22 2.34 3.26
N PHE A 39 -17.26 1.52 3.06
CA PHE A 39 -17.58 0.39 3.94
C PHE A 39 -16.48 -0.69 3.97
N ALA A 40 -15.74 -0.86 2.88
CA ALA A 40 -14.63 -1.81 2.80
C ALA A 40 -13.26 -1.17 3.12
N ALA A 41 -13.22 0.08 3.58
CA ALA A 41 -11.97 0.76 3.90
C ALA A 41 -11.14 0.04 4.97
N TRP A 42 -11.79 -0.70 5.89
CA TRP A 42 -11.12 -1.52 6.88
C TRP A 42 -10.34 -2.71 6.27
N ILE A 43 -10.84 -3.29 5.18
CA ILE A 43 -10.15 -4.36 4.43
C ILE A 43 -8.89 -3.80 3.76
N SER A 44 -9.03 -2.65 3.10
CA SER A 44 -7.93 -1.92 2.49
C SER A 44 -6.87 -1.51 3.51
N TRP A 45 -7.30 -1.16 4.73
CA TRP A 45 -6.42 -0.80 5.84
C TRP A 45 -5.62 -2.00 6.36
N ILE A 46 -6.26 -3.15 6.60
CA ILE A 46 -5.54 -4.37 7.01
C ILE A 46 -4.49 -4.76 5.96
N TRP A 47 -4.85 -4.70 4.68
CA TRP A 47 -3.91 -4.96 3.59
C TRP A 47 -2.72 -3.98 3.64
N ALA A 48 -2.98 -2.68 3.77
CA ALA A 48 -1.93 -1.68 3.86
C ALA A 48 -1.02 -1.86 5.08
N VAL A 49 -1.55 -2.25 6.23
CA VAL A 49 -0.76 -2.57 7.44
C VAL A 49 0.15 -3.76 7.20
N VAL A 50 -0.35 -4.85 6.60
CA VAL A 50 0.46 -6.03 6.28
C VAL A 50 1.59 -5.68 5.32
N GLU A 51 1.32 -4.92 4.26
CA GLU A 51 2.36 -4.47 3.34
C GLU A 51 3.35 -3.50 3.97
N GLY A 52 2.87 -2.58 4.80
CA GLY A 52 3.69 -1.65 5.57
C GLY A 52 4.66 -2.37 6.49
N VAL A 53 4.20 -3.38 7.23
CA VAL A 53 5.05 -4.22 8.09
C VAL A 53 6.05 -5.03 7.25
N LEU A 54 5.66 -5.55 6.08
CA LEU A 54 6.57 -6.27 5.16
C LEU A 54 7.70 -5.37 4.61
N LEU A 55 7.39 -4.10 4.33
CA LEU A 55 8.36 -3.08 3.91
C LEU A 55 9.28 -2.67 5.07
N LEU A 56 8.74 -2.47 6.27
CA LEU A 56 9.51 -2.11 7.47
C LEU A 56 10.39 -3.26 7.96
N SER A 57 9.90 -4.49 7.88
CA SER A 57 10.67 -5.70 8.20
C SER A 57 11.79 -5.98 7.19
N GLY A 58 11.90 -5.19 6.12
CA GLY A 58 12.95 -5.34 5.11
C GLY A 58 12.84 -6.61 4.27
N ARG A 59 11.71 -7.33 4.33
CA ARG A 59 11.42 -8.47 3.45
C ARG A 59 11.07 -8.00 2.04
N LYS A 60 10.39 -6.85 1.92
CA LYS A 60 10.19 -6.13 0.65
C LYS A 60 11.16 -4.96 0.59
N LYS A 61 12.20 -5.06 -0.24
CA LYS A 61 13.14 -3.95 -0.53
C LYS A 61 13.11 -3.49 -1.98
N THR A 62 12.21 -4.02 -2.79
CA THR A 62 12.21 -3.82 -4.22
C THR A 62 10.89 -3.23 -4.67
N ASP A 63 10.99 -2.17 -5.47
CA ASP A 63 9.88 -1.51 -6.15
C ASP A 63 9.28 -2.40 -7.25
N SER A 64 8.11 -2.04 -7.80
CA SER A 64 7.53 -2.70 -8.99
C SER A 64 8.48 -2.72 -10.19
N ASN A 65 9.40 -1.76 -10.26
CA ASN A 65 10.40 -1.65 -11.33
C ASN A 65 11.72 -2.40 -11.03
N GLY A 66 11.79 -3.18 -9.95
CA GLY A 66 13.02 -3.92 -9.61
C GLY A 66 14.08 -3.08 -8.90
N PHE A 67 13.84 -1.79 -8.67
CA PHE A 67 14.80 -0.92 -8.00
C PHE A 67 14.77 -1.09 -6.47
N PRO A 68 15.94 -1.14 -5.81
CA PRO A 68 16.01 -1.16 -4.37
C PRO A 68 15.49 0.16 -3.79
N LEU A 69 14.56 0.07 -2.84
CA LEU A 69 13.99 1.18 -2.11
C LEU A 69 15.08 1.79 -1.21
N ARG A 70 15.62 2.94 -1.63
CA ARG A 70 16.62 3.74 -0.88
C ARG A 70 16.00 4.51 0.28
#